data_AF-K1SBP8-F1
#
_entry.id   AF-K1SBP8-F1
#
_cell.length_a   1.000
_cell.length_b   1.000
_cell.length_c   1.000
_cell.angle_alpha   90.00
_cell.angle_beta   90.00
_cell.angle_gamma   90.00
#
_symmetry.space_group_name_H-M   'P 1'
#
loop_
_entity.id
_entity.type
_entity.pdbx_description
1 polymer ?
#
loop_
_entity_poly.entity_id
_entity_poly.type
_entity_poly.pdbx_seq_one_letter_code
_entity_poly.pdbx_strand_id
1 'polypeptide(L)'
;MGKKDIIKVECPIEALDLDILGFIDHNITVNVIKGDRIVEKKELKLPKQVKNVIKCKNPRCVTSIEQELDQIFILADEEKEVYRCKYCEEKYTNPNRRQIKVM
;
A
#
# COMPACT_ATOMS: atom_id res chain seq x y z
N MET A 1 -21.65 -6.60 5.23
CA MET A 1 -20.71 -6.77 4.11
C MET A 1 -21.46 -7.44 2.96
N GLY A 2 -21.52 -6.81 1.78
CA GLY A 2 -22.31 -7.30 0.64
C GLY A 2 -21.56 -8.31 -0.24
N LYS A 3 -20.49 -7.89 -0.90
CA LYS A 3 -19.61 -8.73 -1.74
C LYS A 3 -18.16 -8.57 -1.28
N LYS A 4 -17.35 -9.62 -1.42
CA LYS A 4 -15.90 -9.60 -1.15
C LYS A 4 -15.16 -10.47 -2.16
N ASP A 5 -13.92 -10.11 -2.43
CA ASP A 5 -13.00 -10.91 -3.22
C ASP A 5 -12.07 -11.71 -2.29
N ILE A 6 -11.59 -12.87 -2.76
CA ILE A 6 -10.64 -13.72 -2.03
C ILE A 6 -9.53 -14.14 -2.99
N ILE A 7 -8.29 -13.92 -2.59
CA ILE A 7 -7.09 -14.39 -3.29
C ILE A 7 -6.43 -15.47 -2.42
N LYS A 8 -6.05 -16.60 -3.03
CA LYS A 8 -5.28 -17.66 -2.38
C LYS A 8 -3.96 -17.84 -3.13
N VAL A 9 -2.86 -17.83 -2.40
CA VAL A 9 -1.50 -17.95 -2.97
C VAL A 9 -0.74 -18.99 -2.17
N GLU A 10 -0.10 -19.93 -2.85
CA GLU A 10 0.78 -20.92 -2.24
C GLU A 10 2.23 -20.44 -2.36
N CYS A 11 2.73 -19.79 -1.31
CA CYS A 11 4.10 -19.31 -1.22
C CYS A 11 4.51 -19.11 0.25
N PRO A 12 5.83 -19.04 0.54
CA PRO A 12 6.32 -18.56 1.83
C PRO A 12 5.79 -17.16 2.11
N ILE A 13 5.41 -16.87 3.35
CA ILE A 13 4.85 -15.56 3.71
C ILE A 13 5.87 -14.43 3.53
N GLU A 14 7.15 -14.74 3.61
CA GLU A 14 8.28 -13.85 3.42
C GLU A 14 8.44 -13.39 1.96
N ALA A 15 7.85 -14.13 1.02
CA ALA A 15 7.85 -13.74 -0.40
C ALA A 15 6.78 -12.69 -0.73
N LEU A 16 5.87 -12.40 0.20
CA LEU A 16 4.82 -11.40 0.05
C LEU A 16 5.20 -10.10 0.74
N ASP A 17 5.11 -8.99 0.02
CA ASP A 17 5.27 -7.66 0.58
C ASP A 17 3.94 -7.19 1.20
N LEU A 18 3.82 -7.38 2.52
CA LEU A 18 2.64 -6.99 3.27
C LEU A 18 2.47 -5.47 3.39
N ASP A 19 3.56 -4.70 3.25
CA ASP A 19 3.49 -3.23 3.29
C ASP A 19 2.79 -2.70 2.04
N ILE A 20 3.08 -3.28 0.87
CA ILE A 20 2.36 -2.96 -0.38
C ILE A 20 0.87 -3.28 -0.23
N LEU A 21 0.53 -4.43 0.35
CA LEU A 21 -0.87 -4.80 0.59
C LEU A 21 -1.54 -3.82 1.54
N GLY A 22 -0.87 -3.42 2.63
CA GLY A 22 -1.36 -2.44 3.59
C GLY A 22 -1.59 -1.06 2.96
N PHE A 23 -0.75 -0.66 2.00
CA PHE A 23 -0.96 0.55 1.21
C PHE A 23 -2.18 0.46 0.28
N ILE A 24 -2.42 -0.70 -0.34
CA ILE A 24 -3.58 -0.91 -1.23
C ILE A 24 -4.87 -0.86 -0.41
N ASP A 25 -4.94 -1.65 0.67
CA ASP A 25 -6.07 -1.67 1.59
C ASP A 25 -5.65 -2.26 2.94
N HIS A 26 -5.56 -1.40 3.95
CA HIS A 26 -5.20 -1.77 5.31
C HIS A 26 -6.34 -2.49 6.07
N ASN A 27 -7.53 -2.63 5.48
CA ASN A 27 -8.67 -3.36 6.09
C ASN A 27 -8.73 -4.84 5.68
N ILE A 28 -7.83 -5.31 4.79
CA ILE A 28 -7.78 -6.71 4.37
C ILE A 28 -7.15 -7.56 5.47
N THR A 29 -7.72 -8.75 5.69
CA THR A 29 -7.15 -9.76 6.58
C THR A 29 -6.35 -10.79 5.81
N VAL A 30 -5.11 -11.07 6.23
CA VAL A 30 -4.26 -12.12 5.65
C VAL A 30 -4.26 -13.34 6.58
N ASN A 31 -4.69 -14.50 6.06
CA ASN A 31 -4.65 -15.75 6.81
C ASN A 31 -3.47 -16.60 6.34
N VAL A 32 -2.58 -17.00 7.25
CA VAL A 32 -1.48 -17.93 6.96
C VAL A 32 -1.93 -19.35 7.30
N ILE A 33 -1.86 -20.24 6.31
CA ILE A 33 -2.31 -21.63 6.43
C ILE A 33 -1.10 -22.56 6.31
N LYS A 34 -0.97 -23.50 7.26
CA LYS A 34 0.02 -24.59 7.21
C LYS A 34 -0.64 -25.90 7.64
N GLY A 35 -0.48 -26.96 6.85
CA GLY A 35 -1.08 -28.27 7.14
C GLY A 35 -2.60 -28.20 7.37
N ASP A 36 -3.31 -27.54 6.45
CA ASP A 36 -4.78 -27.35 6.46
C ASP A 36 -5.36 -26.59 7.67
N ARG A 37 -4.51 -25.96 8.49
CA ARG A 37 -4.94 -25.13 9.63
C ARG A 37 -4.47 -23.69 9.47
N ILE A 38 -5.31 -22.74 9.87
CA ILE A 38 -4.91 -21.34 10.00
C ILE A 38 -4.00 -21.25 11.22
N VAL A 39 -2.73 -20.93 10.99
CA VAL A 39 -1.73 -20.81 12.05
C VAL A 39 -1.55 -19.36 12.52
N GLU A 40 -1.89 -18.39 11.66
CA GLU A 40 -1.72 -16.97 11.95
C GLU A 40 -2.74 -16.14 11.16
N LYS A 41 -3.18 -15.03 11.75
CA LYS A 41 -3.95 -13.98 11.07
C LYS A 41 -3.18 -12.68 11.22
N LYS A 42 -2.77 -12.10 10.09
CA LYS A 42 -2.07 -10.82 10.06
C LYS A 42 -3.05 -9.71 9.73
N GLU A 43 -3.10 -8.71 10.59
CA GLU A 43 -3.73 -7.43 10.32
C GLU A 43 -2.73 -6.56 9.57
N LEU A 44 -3.19 -5.90 8.52
CA LEU A 44 -2.38 -4.96 7.76
C LEU A 44 -2.50 -3.56 8.38
N LYS A 45 -1.46 -2.76 8.20
CA LYS A 45 -1.42 -1.36 8.60
C LYS A 45 -0.94 -0.53 7.43
N LEU A 46 -1.24 0.77 7.46
CA LEU A 46 -0.64 1.68 6.50
C LEU A 46 0.87 1.73 6.73
N PRO A 47 1.70 1.42 5.72
CA PRO A 47 3.14 1.49 5.87
C PRO A 47 3.58 2.95 5.99
N LYS A 48 4.54 3.25 6.86
CA LYS A 48 5.07 4.61 7.03
C LYS A 48 5.75 5.15 5.76
N GLN A 49 6.26 4.25 4.93
CA GLN A 49 6.95 4.57 3.69
C GLN A 49 6.59 3.53 2.63
N VAL A 50 6.37 3.97 1.39
CA VAL A 50 6.27 3.10 0.22
C VAL A 50 7.35 3.47 -0.79
N LYS A 51 7.92 2.44 -1.43
CA LYS A 51 9.03 2.56 -2.37
C LYS A 51 8.66 1.90 -3.69
N ASN A 52 8.68 2.65 -4.78
CA ASN A 52 8.40 2.18 -6.15
C ASN A 52 7.00 1.56 -6.36
N VAL A 53 6.06 1.79 -5.44
CA VAL A 53 4.66 1.35 -5.55
C VAL A 53 3.82 2.35 -6.35
N ILE A 54 4.12 3.64 -6.17
CA ILE A 54 3.43 4.76 -6.81
C ILE A 54 4.45 5.74 -7.36
N LYS A 55 4.04 6.57 -8.33
CA LYS A 55 4.90 7.54 -9.01
C LYS A 55 4.48 8.98 -8.71
N CYS A 56 5.45 9.85 -8.52
CA CYS A 56 5.23 11.29 -8.42
C CYS A 56 4.74 11.85 -9.76
N LYS A 57 3.67 12.65 -9.72
CA LYS A 57 3.08 13.30 -10.90
C LYS A 57 3.56 14.74 -11.08
N ASN A 58 4.33 15.28 -10.13
CA ASN A 58 4.92 16.60 -10.26
C ASN A 58 6.03 16.54 -11.33
N PRO A 59 5.88 17.21 -12.49
CA PRO A 59 6.87 17.16 -13.57
C PRO A 59 8.20 17.82 -13.19
N ARG A 60 8.23 18.62 -12.11
CA ARG A 60 9.44 19.26 -11.58
C ARG A 60 10.12 18.46 -10.47
N CYS A 61 9.59 17.29 -10.11
CA CYS A 61 10.21 16.44 -9.10
C CYS A 61 11.50 15.83 -9.65
N VAL A 62 12.55 15.74 -8.82
CA VAL A 62 13.82 15.11 -9.18
C VAL A 62 13.63 13.67 -9.67
N THR A 63 12.69 12.93 -9.08
CA THR A 63 12.35 11.55 -9.48
C THR A 63 11.67 11.42 -10.84
N SER A 64 11.27 12.54 -11.45
CA SER A 64 10.69 12.58 -12.80
C SER A 64 11.72 12.93 -13.87
N ILE A 65 12.90 13.41 -13.47
CA ILE A 65 13.96 13.93 -14.34
C ILE A 65 15.15 12.97 -14.33
N GLU A 66 15.62 12.61 -13.14
CA GLU A 66 16.79 11.75 -12.96
C GLU A 66 16.43 10.27 -13.09
N GLN A 67 17.31 9.51 -13.75
CA GLN A 67 17.21 8.06 -13.84
C GLN A 67 17.72 7.41 -12.54
N GLU A 68 17.32 6.16 -12.29
CA GLU A 68 17.79 5.35 -11.15
C GLU A 68 17.42 5.88 -9.75
N LEU A 69 16.58 6.92 -9.65
CA LEU A 69 16.00 7.35 -8.37
C LEU A 69 14.73 6.59 -8.03
N ASP A 70 14.67 6.10 -6.80
CA ASP A 70 13.49 5.45 -6.25
C ASP A 70 12.36 6.46 -6.00
N GLN A 71 11.14 6.04 -6.33
CA GLN A 71 9.91 6.76 -6.01
C GLN A 71 9.53 6.47 -4.55
N ILE A 72 9.87 7.40 -3.66
CA ILE A 72 9.64 7.23 -2.22
C ILE A 72 8.52 8.17 -1.77
N PHE A 73 7.53 7.61 -1.10
CA PHE A 73 6.44 8.35 -0.49
C PHE A 73 6.34 8.03 0.99
N ILE A 74 6.06 9.05 1.80
CA ILE A 74 5.94 8.96 3.26
C ILE A 74 4.49 9.20 3.66
N LEU A 75 3.99 8.43 4.62
CA LEU A 75 2.68 8.65 5.24
C LEU A 75 2.75 9.93 6.08
N ALA A 76 2.11 10.99 5.59
CA ALA A 76 2.10 12.30 6.22
C ALA A 76 0.89 12.50 7.15
N ASP A 77 -0.21 11.81 6.89
CA ASP A 77 -1.44 11.85 7.70
C ASP A 77 -2.09 10.46 7.63
N GLU A 78 -2.09 9.73 8.75
CA GLU A 78 -2.62 8.36 8.84
C GLU A 78 -4.15 8.35 8.78
N GLU A 79 -4.82 9.28 9.45
CA GLU A 79 -6.29 9.37 9.48
C GLU A 79 -6.88 9.68 8.11
N LYS A 80 -6.21 10.55 7.35
CA LYS A 80 -6.61 10.90 5.98
C LYS A 80 -5.94 10.06 4.91
N GLU A 81 -5.09 9.12 5.32
CA GLU A 81 -4.34 8.21 4.46
C GLU A 81 -3.54 8.95 3.36
N VAL A 82 -2.92 10.05 3.75
CA VAL A 82 -2.21 10.94 2.83
C VAL A 82 -0.75 10.57 2.78
N TYR A 83 -0.31 10.17 1.60
CA TYR A 83 1.10 10.02 1.27
C TYR A 83 1.64 11.25 0.55
N ARG A 84 2.88 11.63 0.86
CA ARG A 84 3.60 12.72 0.18
C ARG A 84 4.92 12.23 -0.37
N CYS A 85 5.30 12.75 -1.53
CA CYS A 85 6.59 12.44 -2.15
C CYS A 85 7.71 12.95 -1.24
N LYS A 86 8.68 12.09 -0.90
CA LYS A 86 9.81 12.44 -0.04
C LYS A 86 10.68 13.59 -0.59
N TYR A 87 10.61 13.86 -1.89
CA TYR A 87 11.50 14.80 -2.56
C TYR A 87 10.89 16.18 -2.79
N CYS A 88 9.60 16.25 -3.17
CA CYS A 88 8.93 17.50 -3.52
C CYS A 88 7.68 17.78 -2.68
N GLU A 89 7.38 16.93 -1.69
CA GLU A 89 6.22 17.03 -0.80
C GLU A 89 4.84 16.99 -1.49
N GLU A 90 4.82 16.73 -2.80
CA GLU A 90 3.60 16.60 -3.59
C GLU A 90 2.71 15.50 -2.99
N LYS A 91 1.45 15.85 -2.76
CA LYS A 91 0.46 14.91 -2.24
C LYS A 91 0.12 13.86 -3.30
N TYR A 92 0.24 12.58 -2.94
CA TYR A 92 -0.29 11.51 -3.77
C TYR A 92 -1.82 11.57 -3.78
N THR A 93 -2.38 11.53 -4.99
CA THR A 93 -3.84 11.43 -5.20
C THR A 93 -4.08 10.17 -6.01
N ASN A 94 -4.70 9.17 -5.38
CA ASN A 94 -5.08 7.93 -6.04
C ASN A 94 -6.29 8.19 -6.95
N PRO A 95 -6.14 8.12 -8.29
CA PRO A 95 -7.22 8.41 -9.22
C PRO A 95 -8.35 7.36 -9.21
N ASN A 96 -8.06 6.15 -8.69
CA ASN A 96 -9.00 5.03 -8.67
C ASN A 96 -9.65 4.83 -7.30
N ARG A 97 -9.31 5.65 -6.30
CA ARG A 97 -9.94 5.60 -4.98
C ARG A 97 -11.35 6.17 -5.10
N ARG A 98 -12.32 5.30 -5.31
CA ARG A 98 -13.71 5.63 -4.96
C ARG A 98 -13.68 5.91 -3.45
N GLN A 99 -14.08 7.11 -3.03
CA GLN A 99 -14.37 7.37 -1.62
C GLN A 99 -15.50 6.40 -1.24
N ILE A 100 -15.14 5.24 -0.69
CA ILE A 100 -16.07 4.46 0.09
C ILE A 100 -16.20 5.27 1.36
N LYS A 101 -17.23 6.13 1.42
CA LYS A 101 -17.71 6.64 2.70
C LYS A 101 -18.12 5.40 3.47
N VAL A 102 -17.25 4.93 4.36
CA VAL A 102 -17.66 4.02 5.42
C VAL A 102 -18.56 4.89 6.31
N MET A 103 -19.87 4.74 6.11
CA MET A 103 -20.88 5.11 7.10
C MET A 103 -21.02 3.95 8.08
#